data_AF-A0A2V0P534-F1
#
_entry.id   AF-A0A2V0P534-F1
#
_cell.length_a   1.000
_cell.length_b   1.000
_cell.length_c   1.000
_cell.angle_alpha   90.00
_cell.angle_beta   90.00
_cell.angle_gamma   90.00
#
_symmetry.space_group_name_H-M   'P 1'
#
loop_
_entity.id
_entity.type
_entity.pdbx_description
1 polymer ?
#
loop_
_entity_poly.entity_id
_entity_poly.type
_entity_poly.pdbx_seq_one_letter_code
_entity_poly.pdbx_strand_id
1 'polypeptide(L)'
;MTSIDTEKAERRVWLVRVPPYIAERWKAACAQNTGGVDEDAAEDGAGSSLGRISITSLQDGSTRTMLELPEGMCDAALPRRYTLQPGTDVLDMSVLSSEGDEGGGDGEVPRLVRPRLDGVVSQKHDAVPAQSAPGAAAAAAAAGGAPPIDAAYRALTRKRTLASLQKGRSVAVITDGRAAQRLYQQQHNRASLYVKYTQADKEEFEARSARDLASKAGAGKRSRMERPELEQLLFRLFERQAQWALPALQKETDQPIGWLREVLGEVAVTVKRGPVRDMWELQRQFKVAGGGGGGAGAGAGGADG
;
A
#
# COMPACT_ATOMS: atom_id res chain seq x y z
N MET A 1 -16.88 31.84 -4.78
CA MET A 1 -15.78 31.45 -5.67
C MET A 1 -14.65 32.44 -5.46
N THR A 2 -13.53 32.02 -4.90
CA THR A 2 -12.32 32.85 -4.85
C THR A 2 -11.76 32.93 -6.27
N SER A 3 -11.75 34.13 -6.86
CA SER A 3 -11.11 34.35 -8.16
C SER A 3 -9.61 34.05 -8.04
N ILE A 4 -9.05 33.33 -9.00
CA ILE A 4 -7.60 33.13 -9.10
C ILE A 4 -6.99 34.30 -9.85
N ASP A 5 -5.88 34.82 -9.35
CA ASP A 5 -5.09 35.85 -10.03
C ASP A 5 -4.22 35.20 -11.11
N THR A 6 -4.29 35.71 -12.35
CA THR A 6 -3.59 35.16 -13.52
C THR A 6 -2.62 36.14 -14.17
N GLU A 7 -2.27 37.25 -13.52
CA GLU A 7 -1.36 38.26 -14.09
C GLU A 7 0.00 37.68 -14.53
N LYS A 8 0.50 36.66 -13.83
CA LYS A 8 1.80 36.01 -14.10
C LYS A 8 1.68 34.67 -14.82
N ALA A 9 0.52 34.37 -15.39
CA ALA A 9 0.25 33.08 -16.03
C ALA A 9 1.26 32.72 -17.13
N GLU A 10 1.71 33.71 -17.91
CA GLU A 10 2.65 33.50 -19.03
C GLU A 10 4.12 33.44 -18.59
N ARG A 11 4.42 33.68 -17.31
CA ARG A 11 5.79 33.70 -16.81
C ARG A 11 6.41 32.31 -16.95
N ARG A 12 7.57 32.24 -17.59
CA ARG A 12 8.36 31.01 -17.68
C ARG A 12 9.23 30.86 -16.45
N VAL A 13 9.10 29.73 -15.77
CA VAL A 13 9.90 29.39 -14.58
C VAL A 13 10.71 28.12 -14.82
N TRP A 14 11.81 27.96 -14.07
CA TRP A 14 12.64 26.77 -14.08
C TRP A 14 12.36 25.93 -12.82
N LEU A 15 12.21 24.62 -12.98
CA LEU A 15 12.18 23.68 -11.87
C LEU A 15 13.56 23.08 -11.70
N VAL A 16 14.24 23.39 -10.59
CA VAL A 16 15.56 22.82 -10.29
C VAL A 16 15.45 21.87 -9.12
N ARG A 17 15.76 20.59 -9.34
CA ARG A 17 15.89 19.61 -8.27
C ARG A 17 17.26 19.77 -7.63
N VAL A 18 17.26 20.07 -6.33
CA VAL A 18 18.48 20.32 -5.56
C VAL A 18 18.66 19.23 -4.49
N PRO A 19 19.89 18.74 -4.24
CA PRO A 19 20.16 17.82 -3.14
C PRO A 19 19.71 18.35 -1.77
N PRO A 20 19.20 17.48 -0.88
CA PRO A 20 18.56 17.91 0.37
C PRO A 20 19.49 18.69 1.29
N TYR A 21 20.77 18.34 1.33
CA TYR A 21 21.76 19.02 2.17
C TYR A 21 22.05 20.47 1.72
N ILE A 22 21.83 20.82 0.43
CA ILE A 22 21.93 22.20 -0.04
C ILE A 22 20.65 22.94 0.35
N ALA A 23 19.49 22.31 0.16
CA ALA A 23 18.21 22.89 0.55
C ALA A 23 18.15 23.22 2.05
N GLU A 24 18.69 22.36 2.92
CA GLU A 24 18.84 22.62 4.36
C GLU A 24 19.71 23.85 4.64
N ARG A 25 20.83 24.02 3.93
CA ARG A 25 21.70 25.19 4.08
C ARG A 25 21.05 26.48 3.58
N TRP A 26 20.35 26.42 2.44
CA TRP A 26 19.58 27.56 1.96
C TRP A 26 18.46 27.95 2.92
N LYS A 27 17.74 26.98 3.49
CA LYS A 27 16.74 27.24 4.53
C LYS A 27 17.36 27.92 5.76
N ALA A 28 18.51 27.44 6.22
CA ALA A 28 19.21 28.04 7.36
C ALA A 28 19.68 29.48 7.06
N ALA A 29 20.21 29.74 5.87
CA ALA A 29 20.62 31.08 5.45
C ALA A 29 19.42 32.03 5.28
N CYS A 30 18.30 31.55 4.73
CA CYS A 30 17.07 32.34 4.62
C CYS A 30 16.51 32.69 6.01
N ALA A 31 16.51 31.75 6.95
CA ALA A 31 16.02 31.98 8.32
C ALA A 31 16.82 33.06 9.06
N GLN A 32 18.14 33.15 8.82
CA GLN A 32 19.00 34.19 9.39
C GLN A 32 18.68 35.58 8.82
N ASN A 33 18.26 35.67 7.56
CA ASN A 33 17.90 36.95 6.93
C ASN A 33 16.51 37.45 7.36
N THR A 34 15.59 36.56 7.71
CA THR A 34 14.23 36.94 8.17
C THR A 34 14.17 37.32 9.65
N GLY A 35 15.26 37.13 10.41
CA GLY A 35 15.33 37.37 11.86
C GLY A 35 15.71 38.80 12.27
N GLY A 36 15.89 39.72 11.33
CA GLY A 36 16.24 41.11 11.59
C GLY A 36 15.58 42.04 10.59
N VAL A 37 14.31 42.36 10.83
CA VAL A 37 13.62 43.45 10.14
C VAL A 37 13.58 44.62 11.12
N ASP A 38 14.71 45.32 11.27
CA ASP A 38 14.68 46.71 11.72
C ASP A 38 14.26 47.54 10.51
N GLU A 39 13.09 48.20 10.61
CA GLU A 39 12.42 48.91 9.49
C GLU A 39 13.16 50.17 8.98
N ASP A 40 14.35 50.48 9.50
CA ASP A 40 15.05 51.74 9.23
C ASP A 40 16.34 51.64 8.39
N ALA A 41 16.69 50.47 7.85
CA ALA A 41 17.84 50.33 6.94
C ALA A 41 17.39 50.14 5.48
N ALA A 42 17.05 51.24 4.83
CA ALA A 42 16.97 51.31 3.38
C ALA A 42 18.38 51.39 2.75
N GLU A 43 18.48 50.83 1.54
CA GLU A 43 19.63 50.75 0.63
C GLU A 43 20.38 49.40 0.67
N ASP A 44 20.17 48.59 -0.38
CA ASP A 44 20.65 47.21 -0.61
C ASP A 44 19.88 46.07 0.07
N GLY A 45 18.56 46.02 -0.14
CA GLY A 45 17.67 44.90 0.20
C GLY A 45 17.90 43.60 -0.60
N ALA A 46 19.16 43.21 -0.83
CA ALA A 46 19.50 41.89 -1.36
C ALA A 46 19.82 40.96 -0.18
N GLY A 47 18.87 40.11 0.19
CA GLY A 47 19.13 39.03 1.16
C GLY A 47 20.39 38.23 0.78
N SER A 48 21.03 37.59 1.77
CA SER A 48 22.29 36.87 1.59
C SER A 48 22.28 35.98 0.33
N SER A 49 23.23 36.21 -0.57
CA SER A 49 23.32 35.50 -1.85
C SER A 49 23.49 34.00 -1.62
N LEU A 50 22.51 33.20 -2.05
CA LEU A 50 22.49 31.74 -1.86
C LEU A 50 23.36 30.98 -2.88
N GLY A 51 23.85 31.67 -3.92
CA GLY A 51 24.68 31.11 -4.97
C GLY A 51 24.56 31.89 -6.27
N ARG A 52 25.43 31.55 -7.23
CA ARG A 52 25.47 32.13 -8.56
C ARG A 52 25.20 31.07 -9.61
N ILE A 53 24.26 31.33 -10.52
CA ILE A 53 24.03 30.50 -11.70
C ILE A 53 24.75 31.15 -12.89
N SER A 54 25.60 30.41 -13.55
CA SER A 54 26.28 30.81 -14.79
C SER A 54 25.84 29.91 -15.93
N ILE A 55 25.55 30.51 -17.08
CA ILE A 55 25.15 29.80 -18.30
C ILE A 55 26.22 30.10 -19.34
N THR A 56 26.93 29.07 -19.77
CA THR A 56 27.97 29.17 -20.80
C THR A 56 27.48 28.49 -22.07
N SER A 57 27.44 29.22 -23.18
CA SER A 57 27.22 28.63 -24.51
C SER A 57 28.51 27.97 -24.98
N LEU A 58 28.46 26.67 -25.28
CA LEU A 58 29.58 25.91 -25.82
C LEU A 58 29.62 26.03 -27.34
N GLN A 59 30.80 25.78 -27.94
CA GLN A 59 31.02 25.90 -29.38
C GLN A 59 30.13 24.95 -30.21
N ASP A 60 29.68 23.85 -29.61
CA ASP A 60 28.78 22.86 -30.23
C ASP A 60 27.30 23.29 -30.22
N GLY A 61 26.99 24.53 -29.80
CA GLY A 61 25.62 25.05 -29.67
C GLY A 61 24.86 24.56 -28.44
N SER A 62 25.49 23.73 -27.59
CA SER A 62 24.92 23.29 -26.32
C SER A 62 25.18 24.32 -25.21
N THR A 63 24.23 24.47 -24.29
CA THR A 63 24.39 25.34 -23.12
C THR A 63 24.80 24.50 -21.90
N ARG A 64 25.83 24.97 -21.20
CA ARG A 64 26.25 24.43 -19.91
C ARG A 64 25.81 25.37 -18.81
N THR A 65 24.88 24.91 -17.99
CA THR A 65 24.40 25.67 -16.83
C THR A 65 25.07 25.15 -15.56
N MET A 66 25.58 26.06 -14.74
CA MET A 66 26.39 25.74 -13.58
C MET A 66 25.99 26.60 -12.38
N LEU A 67 25.75 25.96 -11.24
CA LEU A 67 25.42 26.56 -9.95
C LEU A 67 26.66 26.53 -9.05
N GLU A 68 27.07 27.70 -8.57
CA GLU A 68 28.18 27.87 -7.63
C GLU A 68 27.66 28.35 -6.28
N LEU A 69 28.02 27.64 -5.21
CA LEU A 69 27.68 28.02 -3.84
C LEU A 69 28.70 29.03 -3.28
N PRO A 70 28.26 29.96 -2.40
CA PRO A 70 29.16 30.88 -1.70
C PRO A 70 30.14 30.14 -0.78
N GLU A 71 31.30 30.74 -0.54
CA GLU A 71 32.39 30.11 0.24
C GLU A 71 31.97 29.80 1.68
N GLY A 72 31.19 30.68 2.32
CA GLY A 72 30.67 30.47 3.67
C GLY A 72 29.62 29.35 3.80
N MET A 73 29.12 28.79 2.69
CA MET A 73 28.14 27.70 2.67
C MET A 73 28.75 26.36 2.27
N CYS A 74 30.06 26.31 2.02
CA CYS A 74 30.77 25.10 1.59
C CYS A 74 31.68 24.56 2.70
N ASP A 75 31.56 23.26 3.01
CA ASP A 75 32.52 22.56 3.88
C ASP A 75 33.51 21.78 3.01
N ALA A 76 34.65 21.38 3.57
CA ALA A 76 35.66 20.57 2.88
C ALA A 76 35.13 19.24 2.28
N ALA A 77 33.95 18.77 2.71
CA ALA A 77 33.31 17.56 2.22
C ALA A 77 32.21 17.80 1.18
N LEU A 78 31.87 19.07 0.89
CA LEU A 78 30.79 19.43 -0.02
C LEU A 78 31.33 20.11 -1.29
N PRO A 79 30.89 19.67 -2.48
CA PRO A 79 31.22 20.34 -3.72
C PRO A 79 30.72 21.78 -3.70
N ARG A 80 31.59 22.71 -4.11
CA ARG A 80 31.23 24.13 -4.31
C ARG A 80 30.41 24.36 -5.58
N ARG A 81 30.56 23.46 -6.56
CA ARG A 81 30.11 23.64 -7.93
C ARG A 81 29.18 22.48 -8.33
N TYR A 82 28.06 22.81 -8.96
CA TYR A 82 27.05 21.87 -9.43
C TYR A 82 26.73 22.15 -10.88
N THR A 83 26.66 21.11 -11.70
CA THR A 83 26.17 21.22 -13.08
C THR A 83 24.66 21.00 -13.05
N LEU A 84 23.91 21.90 -13.69
CA LEU A 84 22.46 21.75 -13.86
C LEU A 84 22.21 20.97 -15.16
N GLN A 85 21.91 19.68 -15.03
CA GLN A 85 21.62 18.84 -16.19
C GLN A 85 20.15 19.01 -16.60
N PRO A 86 19.83 19.28 -17.88
CA PRO A 86 18.45 19.36 -18.32
C PRO A 86 17.77 17.98 -18.18
N GLY A 87 16.58 17.98 -17.59
CA GLY A 87 15.71 16.80 -17.56
C GLY A 87 15.05 16.58 -18.91
N THR A 88 14.81 15.33 -19.28
CA THR A 88 14.18 14.94 -20.56
C THR A 88 12.65 14.86 -20.50
N ASP A 89 12.05 15.11 -19.34
CA ASP A 89 10.61 14.95 -19.14
C ASP A 89 9.84 16.11 -19.78
N VAL A 90 8.74 15.80 -20.47
CA VAL A 90 7.75 16.78 -20.94
C VAL A 90 6.94 17.25 -19.72
N LEU A 91 6.90 18.55 -19.49
CA LEU A 91 6.29 19.13 -18.29
C LEU A 91 5.14 20.06 -18.64
N ASP A 92 3.92 19.58 -18.45
CA ASP A 92 2.74 20.43 -18.30
C ASP A 92 2.57 20.73 -16.80
N MET A 93 3.39 21.65 -16.27
CA MET A 93 3.34 22.04 -14.86
C MET A 93 3.21 23.56 -14.72
N SER A 94 2.37 23.98 -13.77
CA SER A 94 2.17 25.39 -13.41
C SER A 94 2.45 25.61 -11.93
N VAL A 95 2.92 26.80 -11.58
CA VAL A 95 3.22 27.18 -10.20
C VAL A 95 2.08 28.01 -9.63
N LEU A 96 1.53 27.57 -8.51
CA LEU A 96 0.49 28.26 -7.76
C LEU A 96 1.06 28.73 -6.42
N SER A 97 0.75 29.96 -6.04
CA SER A 97 1.03 30.48 -4.71
C SER A 97 -0.26 30.90 -4.01
N SER A 98 -0.23 30.89 -2.69
CA SER A 98 -1.29 31.41 -1.84
C SER A 98 -0.67 32.15 -0.68
N GLU A 99 -1.34 33.20 -0.21
CA GLU A 99 -0.96 33.88 1.02
C GLU A 99 -1.27 32.97 2.21
N GLY A 100 -0.45 33.05 3.27
CA GLY A 100 -0.63 32.25 4.48
C GLY A 100 -1.86 32.71 5.26
N ASP A 101 -2.71 31.76 5.62
CA ASP A 101 -3.81 31.99 6.57
C ASP A 101 -3.27 31.77 7.99
N GLU A 102 -3.10 32.82 8.79
CA GLU A 102 -2.70 32.72 10.20
C GLU A 102 -3.85 32.20 11.12
N GLY A 103 -4.79 31.42 10.58
CA GLY A 103 -6.08 31.12 11.21
C GLY A 103 -6.53 29.65 11.18
N GLY A 104 -5.66 28.70 10.86
CA GLY A 104 -6.02 27.28 10.78
C GLY A 104 -5.79 26.50 12.08
N GLY A 105 -6.83 26.32 12.90
CA GLY A 105 -6.82 25.33 13.98
C GLY A 105 -6.73 23.89 13.45
N ASP A 106 -6.15 22.99 14.26
CA ASP A 106 -5.92 21.58 13.92
C ASP A 106 -7.19 20.89 13.37
N GLY A 107 -7.22 20.62 12.07
CA GLY A 107 -8.21 19.74 11.42
C GLY A 107 -9.08 20.33 10.31
N GLU A 108 -9.01 21.64 10.01
CA GLU A 108 -9.73 22.23 8.87
C GLU A 108 -8.86 22.18 7.59
N VAL A 109 -9.50 21.91 6.44
CA VAL A 109 -8.82 21.92 5.13
C VAL A 109 -8.28 23.33 4.88
N PRO A 110 -6.98 23.51 4.60
CA PRO A 110 -6.39 24.84 4.46
C PRO A 110 -7.10 25.59 3.33
N ARG A 111 -7.74 26.72 3.66
CA ARG A 111 -8.34 27.60 2.67
C ARG A 111 -7.22 28.42 2.03
N LEU A 112 -7.11 28.34 0.71
CA LEU A 112 -6.16 29.16 -0.04
C LEU A 112 -6.61 30.62 0.01
N VAL A 113 -5.87 31.46 0.73
CA VAL A 113 -6.10 32.90 0.77
C VAL A 113 -5.43 33.51 -0.46
N ARG A 114 -6.23 34.22 -1.27
CA ARG A 114 -5.80 34.90 -2.51
C ARG A 114 -4.90 34.03 -3.41
N PRO A 115 -5.43 32.93 -3.99
CA PRO A 115 -4.63 32.07 -4.86
C PRO A 115 -4.17 32.82 -6.12
N ARG A 116 -2.90 32.67 -6.47
CA ARG A 116 -2.28 33.28 -7.65
C ARG A 116 -1.55 32.23 -8.51
N LEU A 117 -1.63 32.41 -9.83
CA LEU A 117 -0.87 31.64 -10.82
C LEU A 117 0.44 32.38 -11.16
N ASP A 118 1.57 31.84 -10.71
CA ASP A 118 2.89 32.47 -10.81
C ASP A 118 3.68 32.11 -12.08
N GLY A 119 3.15 31.19 -12.90
CA GLY A 119 3.70 30.87 -14.21
C GLY A 119 3.69 29.40 -14.58
N VAL A 120 4.28 29.10 -15.74
CA VAL A 120 4.41 27.75 -16.32
C VAL A 120 5.88 27.31 -16.30
N VAL A 121 6.11 26.05 -15.92
CA VAL A 121 7.44 25.46 -15.88
C VAL A 121 7.92 25.18 -17.29
N SER A 122 8.97 25.90 -17.71
CA SER A 122 9.53 25.82 -19.06
C SER A 122 10.69 24.84 -19.18
N GLN A 123 11.49 24.70 -18.11
CA GLN A 123 12.66 23.84 -18.08
C GLN A 123 12.78 23.15 -16.72
N LYS A 124 13.19 21.88 -16.73
CA LYS A 124 13.57 21.14 -15.54
C LYS A 124 15.05 20.83 -15.57
N HIS A 125 15.70 21.04 -14.43
CA HIS A 125 17.10 20.73 -14.24
C HIS A 125 17.31 19.90 -12.98
N ASP A 126 18.24 18.97 -13.04
CA ASP A 126 18.75 18.26 -11.87
C ASP A 126 20.14 18.81 -11.52
N ALA A 127 20.30 19.31 -10.29
CA ALA A 127 21.57 19.83 -9.80
C ALA A 127 22.46 18.67 -9.33
N VAL A 128 23.52 18.39 -10.09
CA VAL A 128 24.47 17.31 -9.83
C VAL A 128 25.82 17.91 -9.47
N PRO A 129 26.54 17.39 -8.44
CA PRO A 129 27.91 17.79 -8.16
C PRO A 129 28.77 17.86 -9.43
N ALA A 130 29.41 18.99 -9.66
CA ALA A 130 30.32 19.12 -10.78
C ALA A 130 31.48 18.14 -10.59
N GLN A 131 31.71 17.31 -11.60
CA GLN A 131 32.88 16.46 -11.67
C GLN A 131 34.11 17.37 -11.74
N SER A 132 35.23 16.97 -11.12
CA SER A 132 36.43 17.81 -11.13
C SER A 132 36.89 18.12 -12.57
N ALA A 133 37.74 19.14 -12.69
CA ALA A 133 38.16 19.85 -13.91
C ALA A 133 38.17 19.00 -15.21
N PRO A 134 37.87 19.61 -16.38
CA PRO A 134 37.71 18.90 -17.65
C PRO A 134 38.85 17.94 -18.04
N GLY A 135 40.09 18.18 -17.59
CA GLY A 135 41.22 17.27 -17.82
C GLY A 135 41.18 15.95 -17.02
N ALA A 136 40.62 15.97 -15.80
CA ALA A 136 40.47 14.77 -14.98
C ALA A 136 39.32 13.87 -15.45
N ALA A 137 38.30 14.47 -16.11
CA ALA A 137 37.18 13.73 -16.65
C ALA A 137 37.56 12.95 -17.93
N ALA A 138 38.35 13.56 -18.82
CA ALA A 138 38.88 12.89 -20.00
C ALA A 138 39.81 11.71 -19.66
N ALA A 139 40.69 11.87 -18.65
CA ALA A 139 41.58 10.81 -18.19
C ALA A 139 40.85 9.64 -17.52
N ALA A 140 39.77 9.91 -16.77
CA ALA A 140 38.96 8.87 -16.14
C ALA A 140 38.08 8.11 -17.14
N ALA A 141 37.52 8.81 -18.13
CA ALA A 141 36.77 8.18 -19.22
C ALA A 141 37.65 7.24 -20.06
N ALA A 142 38.90 7.61 -20.31
CA ALA A 142 39.88 6.74 -20.97
C ALA A 142 40.23 5.47 -20.15
N ALA A 143 40.06 5.51 -18.82
CA ALA A 143 40.28 4.39 -17.91
C ALA A 143 38.98 3.60 -17.59
N GLY A 144 37.87 3.84 -18.30
CA GLY A 144 36.59 3.17 -18.08
C GLY A 144 35.92 3.51 -16.74
N GLY A 145 36.38 4.57 -16.05
CA GLY A 145 35.92 4.97 -14.73
C GLY A 145 35.12 6.26 -14.73
N ALA A 146 34.13 6.35 -13.85
CA ALA A 146 33.41 7.61 -13.63
C ALA A 146 34.38 8.69 -13.12
N PRO A 147 34.33 9.91 -13.69
CA PRO A 147 35.27 10.98 -13.42
C PRO A 147 35.32 11.33 -11.92
N PRO A 148 36.49 11.76 -11.40
CA PRO A 148 36.68 11.96 -9.98
C PRO A 148 35.83 13.13 -9.51
N ILE A 149 34.64 12.79 -8.99
CA ILE A 149 33.92 13.59 -7.99
C ILE A 149 34.83 13.64 -6.77
N ASP A 150 34.89 14.82 -6.13
CA ASP A 150 35.74 15.08 -4.98
C ASP A 150 35.75 13.92 -3.95
N ALA A 151 36.95 13.53 -3.53
CA ALA A 151 37.16 12.33 -2.71
C ALA A 151 36.42 12.43 -1.36
N ALA A 152 36.35 13.65 -0.81
CA ALA A 152 35.65 13.92 0.44
C ALA A 152 34.12 13.77 0.30
N TYR A 153 33.54 14.26 -0.81
CA TYR A 153 32.10 14.07 -1.08
C TYR A 153 31.71 12.60 -1.31
N ARG A 154 32.58 11.82 -1.97
CA ARG A 154 32.38 10.37 -2.11
C ARG A 154 32.40 9.65 -0.77
N ALA A 155 33.34 10.01 0.11
CA ALA A 155 33.41 9.46 1.47
C ALA A 155 32.15 9.83 2.28
N LEU A 156 31.67 11.06 2.18
CA LEU A 156 30.44 11.52 2.82
C LEU A 156 29.21 10.76 2.30
N THR A 157 29.11 10.56 0.99
CA THR A 157 28.02 9.80 0.37
C THR A 157 28.02 8.36 0.86
N ARG A 158 29.19 7.69 0.85
CA ARG A 158 29.33 6.34 1.41
C ARG A 158 28.92 6.28 2.88
N LYS A 159 29.35 7.24 3.71
CA LYS A 159 28.97 7.31 5.12
C LYS A 159 27.46 7.45 5.30
N ARG A 160 26.81 8.31 4.52
CA ARG A 160 25.34 8.50 4.52
C ARG A 160 24.60 7.25 4.06
N THR A 161 25.07 6.61 2.99
CA THR A 161 24.49 5.36 2.50
C THR A 161 24.63 4.25 3.54
N LEU A 162 25.80 4.09 4.17
CA LEU A 162 26.01 3.14 5.26
C LEU A 162 25.13 3.41 6.48
N ALA A 163 25.00 4.68 6.88
CA ALA A 163 24.11 5.07 7.98
C ALA A 163 22.63 4.77 7.66
N SER A 164 22.20 4.99 6.41
CA SER A 164 20.84 4.65 5.98
C SER A 164 20.61 3.13 5.83
N LEU A 165 21.66 2.38 5.51
CA LEU A 165 21.63 0.91 5.42
C LEU A 165 21.58 0.24 6.80
N GLN A 166 22.08 0.91 7.83
CA GLN A 166 21.91 0.48 9.22
C GLN A 166 20.42 0.58 9.59
N LYS A 167 19.70 -0.53 9.47
CA LYS A 167 18.31 -0.64 9.92
C LYS A 167 18.23 -0.25 11.40
N GLY A 168 17.43 0.76 11.74
CA GLY A 168 17.19 1.19 13.13
C GLY A 168 16.47 0.15 14.01
N ARG A 169 16.10 -1.00 13.43
CA ARG A 169 15.49 -2.13 14.14
C ARG A 169 16.40 -3.34 14.04
N SER A 170 17.07 -3.67 15.14
CA SER A 170 17.72 -4.96 15.31
C SER A 170 16.66 -6.04 15.56
N VAL A 171 16.74 -7.14 14.80
CA VAL A 171 15.95 -8.34 15.07
C VAL A 171 16.81 -9.20 16.00
N ALA A 172 16.54 -9.14 17.30
CA ALA A 172 17.18 -10.02 18.26
C ALA A 172 16.43 -11.37 18.27
N VAL A 173 17.12 -12.46 17.97
CA VAL A 173 16.59 -13.81 18.18
C VAL A 173 16.63 -14.10 19.67
N ILE A 174 15.47 -14.27 20.28
CA ILE A 174 15.36 -14.59 21.70
C ILE A 174 15.62 -16.09 21.82
N THR A 175 16.82 -16.45 22.28
CA THR A 175 17.24 -17.84 22.47
C THR A 175 16.82 -18.40 23.82
N ASP A 176 16.54 -17.55 24.81
CA ASP A 176 16.07 -17.95 26.12
C ASP A 176 14.54 -18.11 26.14
N GLY A 177 14.07 -19.34 26.38
CA GLY A 177 12.65 -19.68 26.44
C GLY A 177 11.87 -18.92 27.52
N ARG A 178 12.49 -18.56 28.65
CA ARG A 178 11.83 -17.75 29.69
C ARG A 178 11.66 -16.30 29.26
N ALA A 179 12.64 -15.74 28.56
CA ALA A 179 12.56 -14.40 27.99
C ALA A 179 11.51 -14.33 26.88
N ALA A 180 11.43 -15.37 26.04
CA ALA A 180 10.42 -15.48 24.99
C ALA A 180 8.99 -15.49 25.57
N GLN A 181 8.78 -16.22 26.67
CA GLN A 181 7.47 -16.30 27.31
C GLN A 181 7.05 -14.99 28.01
N ARG A 182 8.00 -14.27 28.63
CA ARG A 182 7.73 -12.92 29.19
C ARG A 182 7.39 -11.90 28.10
N LEU A 183 8.08 -11.93 26.97
CA LEU A 183 7.83 -11.03 25.86
C LEU A 183 6.48 -11.32 25.18
N TYR A 184 6.12 -12.61 25.05
CA TYR A 184 4.81 -13.04 24.57
C TYR A 184 3.70 -12.51 25.47
N GLN A 185 3.83 -12.64 26.79
CA GLN A 185 2.87 -12.08 27.74
C GLN A 185 2.76 -10.56 27.67
N GLN A 186 3.86 -9.83 27.50
CA GLN A 186 3.83 -8.36 27.36
C GLN A 186 3.17 -7.90 26.05
N GLN A 187 3.44 -8.57 24.93
CA GLN A 187 2.86 -8.21 23.62
C GLN A 187 1.35 -8.47 23.57
N HIS A 188 0.89 -9.53 24.24
CA HIS A 188 -0.54 -9.88 24.31
C HIS A 188 -1.31 -9.13 25.41
N ASN A 189 -0.67 -8.26 26.20
CA ASN A 189 -1.32 -7.49 27.27
C ASN A 189 -1.77 -6.08 26.89
N ARG A 190 -1.80 -5.72 25.60
CA ARG A 190 -2.47 -4.49 25.16
C ARG A 190 -3.97 -4.74 24.96
N ALA A 191 -4.70 -4.63 26.07
CA ALA A 191 -6.17 -4.69 26.19
C ALA A 191 -6.81 -6.09 26.13
N SER A 192 -6.40 -6.99 27.02
CA SER A 192 -7.32 -8.03 27.50
C SER A 192 -8.07 -7.47 28.72
N LEU A 193 -9.33 -7.10 28.51
CA LEU A 193 -10.34 -6.99 29.55
C LEU A 193 -10.28 -8.28 30.39
N TYR A 194 -9.60 -8.20 31.53
CA TYR A 194 -9.46 -9.30 32.48
C TYR A 194 -10.83 -9.62 33.08
N VAL A 195 -11.55 -10.56 32.46
CA VAL A 195 -12.49 -11.40 33.21
C VAL A 195 -11.62 -12.25 34.13
N LYS A 196 -11.71 -12.03 35.44
CA LYS A 196 -11.03 -12.87 36.43
C LYS A 196 -11.69 -14.26 36.41
N TYR A 197 -11.15 -15.15 35.59
CA TYR A 197 -11.48 -16.57 35.66
C TYR A 197 -10.87 -17.17 36.93
N THR A 198 -11.69 -17.90 37.69
CA THR A 198 -11.21 -18.73 38.79
C THR A 198 -10.46 -19.96 38.22
N GLN A 199 -9.67 -20.66 39.04
CA GLN A 199 -8.98 -21.89 38.59
C GLN A 199 -9.96 -22.93 38.04
N ALA A 200 -11.16 -23.02 38.62
CA ALA A 200 -12.22 -23.90 38.15
C ALA A 200 -12.72 -23.53 36.74
N ASP A 201 -12.87 -22.24 36.45
CA ASP A 201 -13.33 -21.80 35.12
C ASP A 201 -12.28 -22.06 34.03
N LYS A 202 -10.99 -21.99 34.40
CA LYS A 202 -9.87 -22.32 33.51
C LYS A 202 -9.84 -23.81 33.17
N GLU A 203 -10.00 -24.67 34.17
CA GLU A 203 -10.07 -26.12 33.98
C GLU A 203 -11.28 -26.52 33.14
N GLU A 204 -12.43 -25.87 33.34
CA GLU A 204 -13.62 -26.13 32.52
C GLU A 204 -13.43 -25.66 31.07
N PHE A 205 -12.80 -24.51 30.85
CA PHE A 205 -12.49 -24.02 29.51
C PHE A 205 -11.50 -24.92 28.78
N GLU A 206 -10.45 -25.38 29.46
CA GLU A 206 -9.48 -26.33 28.91
C GLU A 206 -10.13 -27.68 28.61
N ALA A 207 -11.03 -28.17 29.46
CA ALA A 207 -11.80 -29.39 29.21
C ALA A 207 -12.77 -29.26 28.03
N ARG A 208 -13.44 -28.09 27.89
CA ARG A 208 -14.30 -27.78 26.73
C ARG A 208 -13.47 -27.68 25.45
N SER A 209 -12.33 -26.99 25.50
CA SER A 209 -11.41 -26.86 24.37
C SER A 209 -10.83 -28.23 23.97
N ALA A 210 -10.46 -29.07 24.93
CA ALA A 210 -9.99 -30.43 24.66
C ALA A 210 -11.09 -31.31 24.02
N ARG A 211 -12.36 -31.17 24.43
CA ARG A 211 -13.50 -31.83 23.77
C ARG A 211 -13.73 -31.31 22.35
N ASP A 212 -13.58 -30.01 22.12
CA ASP A 212 -13.69 -29.41 20.78
C ASP A 212 -12.54 -29.82 19.86
N LEU A 213 -11.30 -29.91 20.39
CA LEU A 213 -10.16 -30.44 19.65
C LEU A 213 -10.30 -31.94 19.38
N ALA A 214 -10.81 -32.72 20.34
CA ALA A 214 -11.05 -34.16 20.17
C ALA A 214 -12.16 -34.44 19.14
N SER A 215 -13.23 -33.64 19.14
CA SER A 215 -14.30 -33.75 18.13
C SER A 215 -13.84 -33.30 16.74
N LYS A 216 -12.94 -32.31 16.64
CA LYS A 216 -12.25 -31.96 15.38
C LYS A 216 -11.25 -33.01 14.92
N ALA A 217 -10.57 -33.69 15.85
CA ALA A 217 -9.63 -34.76 15.54
C ALA A 217 -10.33 -36.06 15.09
N GLY A 218 -11.55 -36.31 15.59
CA GLY A 218 -12.41 -37.43 15.18
C GLY A 218 -13.21 -37.18 13.90
N ALA A 219 -13.28 -35.95 13.42
CA ALA A 219 -13.80 -35.62 12.08
C ALA A 219 -12.77 -36.03 11.02
N GLY A 220 -12.61 -37.34 10.86
CA GLY A 220 -11.82 -37.94 9.80
C GLY A 220 -12.18 -37.28 8.48
N LYS A 221 -11.15 -37.04 7.65
CA LYS A 221 -11.31 -36.55 6.29
C LYS A 221 -12.26 -37.51 5.56
N ARG A 222 -13.54 -37.12 5.46
CA ARG A 222 -14.60 -37.89 4.81
C ARG A 222 -14.10 -38.31 3.43
N SER A 223 -13.79 -39.59 3.27
CA SER A 223 -13.20 -40.10 2.03
C SER A 223 -14.28 -40.09 0.95
N ARG A 224 -13.92 -39.61 -0.24
CA ARG A 224 -14.80 -39.61 -1.42
C ARG A 224 -15.03 -41.07 -1.83
N MET A 225 -16.28 -41.53 -1.73
CA MET A 225 -16.73 -42.83 -2.26
C MET A 225 -16.85 -42.76 -3.79
N GLU A 226 -16.67 -43.90 -4.44
CA GLU A 226 -16.82 -44.05 -5.89
C GLU A 226 -18.26 -43.71 -6.31
N ARG A 227 -18.39 -42.96 -7.41
CA ARG A 227 -19.65 -42.41 -7.90
C ARG A 227 -20.80 -43.43 -8.03
N PRO A 228 -20.64 -44.61 -8.67
CA PRO A 228 -21.75 -45.54 -8.87
C PRO A 228 -22.25 -46.17 -7.56
N GLU A 229 -21.39 -46.29 -6.56
CA GLU A 229 -21.75 -46.82 -5.24
C GLU A 229 -22.59 -45.80 -4.46
N LEU A 230 -22.21 -44.52 -4.55
CA LEU A 230 -22.97 -43.42 -3.95
C LEU A 230 -24.35 -43.25 -4.58
N GLU A 231 -24.46 -43.36 -5.90
CA GLU A 231 -25.76 -43.28 -6.60
C GLU A 231 -26.73 -44.38 -6.14
N GLN A 232 -26.27 -45.63 -6.03
CA GLN A 232 -27.10 -46.74 -5.54
C GLN A 232 -27.55 -46.55 -4.09
N LEU A 233 -26.65 -46.05 -3.23
CA LEU A 233 -26.98 -45.75 -1.84
C LEU A 233 -28.02 -44.61 -1.75
N LEU A 234 -27.87 -43.58 -2.58
CA LEU A 234 -28.83 -42.47 -2.65
C LEU A 234 -30.21 -42.95 -3.11
N PHE A 235 -30.31 -43.79 -4.14
CA PHE A 235 -31.62 -44.34 -4.56
C PHE A 235 -32.31 -45.12 -3.43
N ARG A 236 -31.57 -45.97 -2.68
CA ARG A 236 -32.12 -46.66 -1.49
C ARG A 236 -32.57 -45.69 -0.40
N LEU A 237 -31.84 -44.59 -0.20
CA LEU A 237 -32.22 -43.56 0.78
C LEU A 237 -33.49 -42.81 0.35
N PHE A 238 -33.64 -42.49 -0.95
CA PHE A 238 -34.82 -41.82 -1.50
C PHE A 238 -36.05 -42.73 -1.56
N GLU A 239 -35.89 -44.06 -1.61
CA GLU A 239 -36.97 -45.01 -1.39
C GLU A 239 -37.52 -44.96 0.05
N ARG A 240 -36.65 -44.70 1.04
CA ARG A 240 -37.04 -44.59 2.45
C ARG A 240 -37.78 -43.28 2.76
N GLN A 241 -37.42 -42.18 2.11
CA GLN A 241 -38.13 -40.90 2.22
C GLN A 241 -37.99 -40.11 0.91
N ALA A 242 -39.11 -39.54 0.45
CA ALA A 242 -39.17 -38.86 -0.84
C ALA A 242 -38.35 -37.56 -0.90
N GLN A 243 -38.03 -36.97 0.25
CA GLN A 243 -37.33 -35.69 0.38
C GLN A 243 -36.30 -35.79 1.50
N TRP A 244 -35.08 -35.31 1.24
CA TRP A 244 -33.99 -35.34 2.21
C TRP A 244 -33.34 -33.98 2.39
N ALA A 245 -32.97 -33.64 3.62
CA ALA A 245 -32.09 -32.50 3.88
C ALA A 245 -30.62 -32.86 3.60
N LEU A 246 -29.87 -31.95 3.00
CA LEU A 246 -28.44 -32.14 2.70
C LEU A 246 -27.59 -32.59 3.92
N PRO A 247 -27.72 -32.03 5.13
CA PRO A 247 -26.94 -32.50 6.29
C PRO A 247 -27.33 -33.90 6.75
N ALA A 248 -28.57 -34.34 6.51
CA ALA A 248 -29.01 -35.69 6.84
C ALA A 248 -28.42 -36.71 5.84
N LEU A 249 -28.40 -36.40 4.54
CA LEU A 249 -27.71 -37.22 3.54
C LEU A 249 -26.21 -37.30 3.82
N GLN A 250 -25.59 -36.20 4.22
CA GLN A 250 -24.17 -36.20 4.59
C GLN A 250 -23.88 -37.14 5.77
N LYS A 251 -24.77 -37.19 6.77
CA LYS A 251 -24.58 -38.04 7.95
C LYS A 251 -24.77 -39.52 7.63
N GLU A 252 -25.69 -39.87 6.75
CA GLU A 252 -25.95 -41.26 6.36
C GLU A 252 -24.93 -41.81 5.35
N THR A 253 -24.34 -40.94 4.52
CA THR A 253 -23.39 -41.34 3.47
C THR A 253 -21.93 -41.12 3.86
N ASP A 254 -21.68 -40.36 4.94
CA ASP A 254 -20.37 -39.89 5.38
C ASP A 254 -19.52 -39.23 4.27
N GLN A 255 -20.18 -38.65 3.26
CA GLN A 255 -19.52 -38.00 2.12
C GLN A 255 -19.26 -36.50 2.35
N PRO A 256 -18.23 -35.92 1.71
CA PRO A 256 -18.02 -34.48 1.74
C PRO A 256 -19.15 -33.75 0.97
N ILE A 257 -19.63 -32.62 1.51
CA ILE A 257 -20.77 -31.84 0.96
C ILE A 257 -20.57 -31.47 -0.51
N GLY A 258 -19.34 -31.12 -0.90
CA GLY A 258 -19.03 -30.76 -2.29
C GLY A 258 -19.29 -31.91 -3.25
N TRP A 259 -18.80 -33.10 -2.93
CA TRP A 259 -18.99 -34.30 -3.76
C TRP A 259 -20.45 -34.74 -3.81
N LEU A 260 -21.13 -34.70 -2.65
CA LEU A 260 -22.53 -35.04 -2.56
C LEU A 260 -23.41 -34.11 -3.41
N ARG A 261 -23.09 -32.80 -3.47
CA ARG A 261 -23.81 -31.84 -4.33
C ARG A 261 -23.58 -32.08 -5.82
N GLU A 262 -22.39 -32.53 -6.21
CA GLU A 262 -22.06 -32.86 -7.61
C GLU A 262 -22.90 -34.04 -8.09
N VAL A 263 -22.92 -35.14 -7.33
CA VAL A 263 -23.71 -36.33 -7.66
C VAL A 263 -25.22 -36.07 -7.53
N LEU A 264 -25.66 -35.34 -6.51
CA LEU A 264 -27.07 -34.94 -6.39
C LEU A 264 -27.50 -34.00 -7.52
N GLY A 265 -26.61 -33.21 -8.13
CA GLY A 265 -26.94 -32.36 -9.27
C GLY A 265 -27.35 -33.15 -10.52
N GLU A 266 -26.87 -34.39 -10.65
CA GLU A 266 -27.21 -35.28 -11.76
C GLU A 266 -28.48 -36.10 -11.51
N VAL A 267 -28.75 -36.45 -10.25
CA VAL A 267 -29.79 -37.44 -9.88
C VAL A 267 -31.02 -36.81 -9.19
N ALA A 268 -30.86 -35.64 -8.56
CA ALA A 268 -31.86 -35.00 -7.71
C ALA A 268 -32.03 -33.49 -8.01
N VAL A 269 -33.16 -32.92 -7.62
CA VAL A 269 -33.46 -31.49 -7.72
C VAL A 269 -33.69 -30.92 -6.34
N THR A 270 -33.13 -29.74 -6.07
CA THR A 270 -33.41 -29.00 -4.84
C THR A 270 -34.72 -28.25 -4.95
N VAL A 271 -35.62 -28.43 -3.99
CA VAL A 271 -36.88 -27.69 -3.88
C VAL A 271 -36.58 -26.26 -3.39
N LYS A 272 -36.70 -25.27 -4.28
CA LYS A 272 -36.34 -23.87 -4.00
C LYS A 272 -37.44 -23.05 -3.33
N ARG A 273 -38.69 -23.54 -3.27
CA ARG A 273 -39.84 -22.80 -2.73
C ARG A 273 -40.78 -23.69 -1.92
N GLY A 274 -41.36 -23.14 -0.86
CA GLY A 274 -42.37 -23.79 -0.02
C GLY A 274 -41.87 -24.19 1.39
N PRO A 275 -42.71 -24.88 2.19
CA PRO A 275 -42.36 -25.34 3.54
C PRO A 275 -41.21 -26.35 3.59
N VAL A 276 -40.94 -27.00 2.44
CA VAL A 276 -39.89 -28.01 2.26
C VAL A 276 -38.69 -27.42 1.50
N ARG A 277 -38.42 -26.13 1.69
CA ARG A 277 -37.30 -25.44 1.02
C ARG A 277 -35.98 -26.09 1.41
N ASP A 278 -35.06 -26.14 0.45
CA ASP A 278 -33.68 -26.63 0.63
C ASP A 278 -33.56 -28.16 0.84
N MET A 279 -34.65 -28.91 0.67
CA MET A 279 -34.61 -30.37 0.57
C MET A 279 -34.39 -30.84 -0.86
N TRP A 280 -33.74 -31.99 -0.99
CA TRP A 280 -33.49 -32.68 -2.25
C TRP A 280 -34.59 -33.70 -2.51
N GLU A 281 -35.10 -33.73 -3.73
CA GLU A 281 -36.03 -34.74 -4.23
C GLU A 281 -35.46 -35.39 -5.49
N LEU A 282 -35.77 -36.66 -5.72
CA LEU A 282 -35.29 -37.37 -6.90
C LEU A 282 -35.86 -36.74 -8.19
N GLN A 283 -35.04 -36.65 -9.25
CA GLN A 283 -35.53 -36.18 -10.55
C GLN A 283 -36.68 -37.03 -11.08
N ARG A 284 -37.63 -36.39 -11.77
CA ARG A 284 -38.84 -37.04 -12.29
C ARG A 284 -38.54 -38.21 -13.22
N GLN A 285 -37.43 -38.17 -13.97
CA GLN A 285 -37.00 -39.27 -14.84
C GLN A 285 -36.58 -40.54 -14.08
N PHE A 286 -36.13 -40.43 -12.83
CA PHE A 286 -35.73 -41.57 -12.00
C PHE A 286 -36.82 -42.00 -11.01
N LYS A 287 -37.91 -41.23 -10.93
CA LYS A 287 -39.09 -41.56 -10.12
C LYS A 287 -39.95 -42.68 -10.75
N VAL A 288 -39.65 -43.10 -11.97
CA VAL A 288 -40.41 -44.11 -12.72
C VAL A 288 -39.50 -45.27 -13.14
N ALA A 289 -39.27 -46.19 -12.21
CA ALA A 289 -38.83 -47.56 -12.51
C ALA A 289 -39.30 -48.61 -11.46
N GLY A 290 -40.13 -48.23 -10.48
CA GLY A 290 -40.79 -49.16 -9.55
C GLY A 290 -42.16 -48.62 -9.18
N GLY A 291 -43.22 -49.32 -9.61
CA GLY A 291 -44.63 -48.92 -9.47
C GLY A 291 -45.07 -48.68 -8.03
N GLY A 292 -46.20 -48.06 -7.74
CA GLY A 292 -47.39 -47.76 -8.54
C GLY A 292 -48.53 -47.44 -7.56
N GLY A 293 -49.53 -46.70 -8.03
CA GLY A 293 -50.77 -46.41 -7.30
C GLY A 293 -50.72 -45.09 -6.52
N GLY A 294 -51.64 -44.15 -6.65
CA GLY A 294 -52.95 -44.18 -7.30
C GLY A 294 -53.87 -43.23 -6.54
N GLY A 295 -54.76 -42.55 -7.27
CA GLY A 295 -55.91 -41.79 -6.73
C GLY A 295 -55.64 -40.28 -6.65
N ALA A 296 -56.10 -39.48 -7.62
CA ALA A 296 -57.48 -38.96 -7.74
C ALA A 296 -57.76 -37.86 -6.67
N GLY A 297 -58.26 -36.67 -6.98
CA GLY A 297 -58.78 -36.07 -8.20
C GLY A 297 -59.28 -34.64 -7.89
N ALA A 298 -59.97 -34.05 -8.86
CA ALA A 298 -60.59 -32.72 -8.89
C ALA A 298 -59.61 -31.54 -9.10
N GLY A 299 -59.75 -30.66 -10.09
CA GLY A 299 -60.93 -30.32 -10.91
C GLY A 299 -61.19 -28.80 -10.77
N ALA A 300 -61.49 -28.15 -11.90
CA ALA A 300 -61.67 -26.69 -12.13
C ALA A 300 -60.34 -25.91 -12.24
N GLY A 301 -59.95 -25.33 -13.38
CA GLY A 301 -60.71 -24.44 -14.27
C GLY A 301 -60.78 -23.06 -13.59
N GLY A 302 -60.31 -21.92 -14.10
CA GLY A 302 -59.99 -21.40 -15.43
C GLY A 302 -60.16 -19.86 -15.33
N ALA A 303 -59.78 -19.13 -16.38
CA ALA A 303 -59.90 -17.67 -16.61
C ALA A 303 -58.85 -16.79 -15.90
N ASP A 304 -57.93 -16.12 -16.61
CA ASP A 304 -58.10 -14.99 -17.55
C ASP A 304 -58.42 -13.68 -16.83
N GLY A 305 -57.53 -12.69 -16.94
CA GLY A 305 -57.57 -11.38 -16.29
C GLY A 305 -56.21 -10.92 -15.77
#